data_AF-A0ABD1DXE5-F1
#
_entry.id   AF-A0ABD1DXE5-F1
#
_cell.length_a   1.000
_cell.length_b   1.000
_cell.length_c   1.000
_cell.angle_alpha   90.00
_cell.angle_beta   90.00
_cell.angle_gamma   90.00
#
_symmetry.space_group_name_H-M   'P 1'
#
loop_
_entity.id
_entity.type
_entity.pdbx_description
1 polymer ?
#
loop_
_entity_poly.entity_id
_entity_poly.type
_entity_poly.pdbx_seq_one_letter_code
_entity_poly.pdbx_strand_id
1 'polypeptide(L)'
;FCTHNETSNKKHFHTFARTRPPDLQICKSVVSLLLAYNWTQVTFFYRASEDAEYDAVAETLKTTLRSNGVRIRAVRTWSTIYHHGYSPNPFDRMVEETYSDTRIYLVLGHHDEHIGLLVALKRKELLTAAGQYFVVGVDLEQYDAALPKKYLHGLLQTDADREAVPALQHYLGVVPSAPVKFEEFAVK
;
A
#
# COMPACT_ATOMS: atom_id res chain seq x y z
N PHE A 1 13.23 2.40 -15.72
CA PHE A 1 11.91 1.88 -16.16
C PHE A 1 10.89 2.99 -15.99
N CYS A 2 9.87 3.10 -16.85
CA CYS A 2 8.89 4.20 -16.80
C CYS A 2 7.50 3.68 -16.39
N THR A 3 7.11 3.94 -15.14
CA THR A 3 5.79 3.65 -14.56
C THR A 3 4.80 4.80 -14.76
N HIS A 4 5.33 6.02 -14.94
CA HIS A 4 4.59 7.27 -15.14
C HIS A 4 3.44 7.14 -16.14
N ASN A 5 2.25 7.58 -15.71
CA ASN A 5 1.03 7.47 -16.49
C ASN A 5 1.04 8.29 -17.79
N GLU A 6 1.87 9.33 -17.90
CA GLU A 6 1.95 10.19 -19.10
C GLU A 6 2.29 9.40 -20.37
N THR A 7 3.13 8.37 -20.23
CA THR A 7 3.50 7.47 -21.34
C THR A 7 2.36 6.59 -21.85
N SER A 8 1.22 6.57 -21.14
CA SER A 8 -0.02 5.94 -21.59
C SER A 8 -0.69 6.71 -22.73
N ASN A 9 -0.37 8.00 -22.93
CA ASN A 9 -1.02 8.83 -23.95
C ASN A 9 -0.54 8.45 -25.36
N LYS A 10 -1.30 7.61 -26.06
CA LYS A 10 -0.99 7.14 -27.41
C LYS A 10 -1.01 8.23 -28.49
N LYS A 11 -1.54 9.43 -28.20
CA LYS A 11 -1.42 10.58 -29.11
C LYS A 11 0.03 11.09 -29.17
N HIS A 12 0.73 11.08 -28.04
CA HIS A 12 2.12 11.55 -27.94
C HIS A 12 3.14 10.40 -27.99
N PHE A 13 2.76 9.21 -27.53
CA PHE A 13 3.62 8.04 -27.41
C PHE A 13 3.05 6.83 -28.16
N HIS A 14 2.90 6.95 -29.48
CA HIS A 14 2.23 5.95 -30.32
C HIS A 14 2.92 4.57 -30.36
N THR A 15 4.24 4.52 -30.22
CA THR A 15 5.05 3.28 -30.28
C THR A 15 5.51 2.82 -28.90
N PHE A 16 5.21 3.58 -27.84
CA PHE A 16 5.62 3.20 -26.50
C PHE A 16 4.78 2.02 -26.03
N ALA A 17 5.44 0.95 -25.61
CA ALA A 17 4.83 -0.20 -24.97
C ALA A 17 5.58 -0.47 -23.66
N ARG A 18 4.87 -1.00 -22.67
CA ARG A 18 5.46 -1.39 -21.39
C ARG A 18 4.96 -2.77 -20.99
N THR A 19 5.87 -3.54 -20.42
CA THR A 19 5.63 -4.89 -19.92
C THR A 19 5.25 -4.90 -18.44
N ARG A 20 5.49 -3.80 -17.72
CA ARG A 20 4.94 -3.58 -16.37
C ARG A 20 3.63 -2.78 -16.47
N PRO A 21 2.59 -3.19 -15.73
CA PRO A 21 1.33 -2.46 -15.72
C PRO A 21 1.52 -1.03 -15.19
N PRO A 22 0.73 -0.05 -15.68
CA PRO A 22 0.70 1.28 -15.07
C PRO A 22 0.32 1.21 -13.60
N ASP A 23 0.71 2.24 -12.86
CA ASP A 23 0.24 2.51 -11.49
C ASP A 23 -1.30 2.56 -11.41
N LEU A 24 -1.99 2.84 -12.51
CA LEU A 24 -3.45 2.79 -12.61
C LEU A 24 -4.04 1.38 -12.36
N GLN A 25 -3.31 0.30 -12.66
CA GLN A 25 -3.84 -1.05 -12.45
C GLN A 25 -3.93 -1.41 -10.96
N ILE A 26 -2.97 -0.99 -10.13
CA ILE A 26 -3.03 -1.27 -8.70
C ILE A 26 -4.24 -0.59 -8.05
N CYS A 27 -4.58 0.61 -8.53
CA CYS A 27 -5.74 1.37 -8.06
C CYS A 27 -7.05 0.60 -8.28
N LYS A 28 -7.22 -0.05 -9.44
CA LYS A 28 -8.41 -0.86 -9.73
C LYS A 28 -8.52 -2.06 -8.79
N SER A 29 -7.40 -2.72 -8.50
CA SER A 29 -7.36 -3.87 -7.59
C SER A 29 -7.74 -3.46 -6.17
N VAL A 30 -7.21 -2.34 -5.67
CA VAL A 30 -7.57 -1.79 -4.35
C VAL A 30 -9.06 -1.49 -4.28
N VAL A 31 -9.62 -0.76 -5.25
CA VAL A 31 -11.05 -0.43 -5.25
C VAL A 31 -11.92 -1.69 -5.32
N SER A 32 -11.56 -2.66 -6.16
CA SER A 32 -12.29 -3.93 -6.28
C SER A 32 -12.31 -4.69 -4.95
N LEU A 33 -11.18 -4.71 -4.24
CA LEU A 33 -11.08 -5.33 -2.91
C LEU A 33 -11.98 -4.62 -1.90
N LEU A 34 -11.91 -3.29 -1.80
CA LEU A 34 -12.74 -2.54 -0.86
C LEU A 34 -14.25 -2.75 -1.12
N LEU A 35 -14.67 -2.74 -2.38
CA LEU A 35 -16.06 -2.97 -2.76
C LEU A 35 -16.52 -4.40 -2.47
N ALA A 36 -15.67 -5.41 -2.70
CA ALA A 36 -16.00 -6.80 -2.41
C ALA A 36 -16.31 -7.05 -0.92
N TYR A 37 -15.67 -6.29 -0.03
CA TYR A 37 -15.93 -6.33 1.43
C TYR A 37 -16.89 -5.25 1.93
N ASN A 38 -17.52 -4.49 1.03
CA ASN A 38 -18.39 -3.35 1.36
C ASN A 38 -17.72 -2.27 2.25
N TRP A 39 -16.40 -2.13 2.14
CA TRP A 39 -15.63 -1.10 2.85
C TRP A 39 -15.71 0.24 2.09
N THR A 40 -16.69 1.06 2.46
CA THR A 40 -16.99 2.33 1.78
C THR A 40 -16.33 3.56 2.42
N GLN A 41 -15.59 3.40 3.52
CA GLN A 41 -14.92 4.48 4.23
C GLN A 41 -13.51 4.07 4.64
N VAL A 42 -12.52 4.89 4.27
CA VAL A 42 -11.11 4.61 4.55
C VAL A 42 -10.37 5.83 5.07
N THR A 43 -9.39 5.62 5.93
CA THR A 43 -8.33 6.58 6.23
C THR A 43 -7.14 6.23 5.34
N PHE A 44 -6.62 7.20 4.60
CA PHE A 44 -5.57 6.96 3.61
C PHE A 44 -4.23 7.56 4.05
N PHE A 45 -3.26 6.71 4.34
CA PHE A 45 -1.89 7.08 4.63
C PHE A 45 -1.03 6.80 3.40
N TYR A 46 -0.19 7.74 3.00
CA TYR A 46 0.78 7.45 1.95
C TYR A 46 2.10 8.18 2.17
N ARG A 47 3.18 7.61 1.65
CA ARG A 47 4.49 8.24 1.71
C ARG A 47 4.57 9.40 0.73
N ALA A 48 4.94 10.59 1.21
CA ALA A 48 5.30 11.71 0.36
C ALA A 48 6.78 11.56 -0.03
N SER A 49 7.08 11.54 -1.33
CA SER A 49 8.43 11.32 -1.84
C SER A 49 8.92 12.53 -2.62
N GLU A 50 10.21 12.87 -2.52
CA GLU A 50 10.80 13.98 -3.28
C GLU A 50 10.66 13.77 -4.81
N ASP A 51 10.74 12.51 -5.26
CA ASP A 51 10.57 12.12 -6.67
C ASP A 51 9.11 11.98 -7.10
N ALA A 52 8.14 12.33 -6.24
CA ALA A 52 6.70 12.32 -6.48
C ALA A 52 6.10 10.97 -6.97
N GLU A 53 6.84 9.87 -6.90
CA GLU A 53 6.39 8.54 -7.33
C GLU A 53 5.11 8.13 -6.60
N TYR A 54 5.13 8.21 -5.27
CA TYR A 54 3.98 7.83 -4.44
C TYR A 54 2.86 8.85 -4.52
N ASP A 55 3.18 10.14 -4.72
CA ASP A 55 2.19 11.22 -4.85
C ASP A 55 1.31 11.03 -6.09
N ALA A 56 1.90 10.68 -7.24
CA ALA A 56 1.16 10.42 -8.47
C ALA A 56 0.19 9.23 -8.33
N VAL A 57 0.63 8.15 -7.68
CA VAL A 57 -0.24 7.00 -7.39
C VAL A 57 -1.32 7.38 -6.38
N ALA A 58 -0.97 8.11 -5.32
CA ALA A 58 -1.90 8.56 -4.29
C ALA A 58 -3.03 9.42 -4.87
N GLU A 59 -2.73 10.36 -5.77
CA GLU A 59 -3.77 11.16 -6.45
C GLU A 59 -4.68 10.33 -7.35
N THR A 60 -4.08 9.37 -8.06
CA THR A 60 -4.84 8.42 -8.88
C THR A 60 -5.77 7.56 -8.02
N LEU A 61 -5.29 7.08 -6.87
CA LEU A 61 -6.06 6.31 -5.90
C LEU A 61 -7.18 7.15 -5.29
N LYS A 62 -6.88 8.39 -4.87
CA LYS A 62 -7.85 9.36 -4.34
C LYS A 62 -9.01 9.57 -5.30
N THR A 63 -8.70 9.78 -6.59
CA THR A 63 -9.70 9.96 -7.65
C THR A 63 -10.50 8.69 -7.87
N THR A 64 -9.83 7.55 -8.01
CA THR A 64 -10.47 6.25 -8.28
C THR A 64 -11.42 5.84 -7.15
N LEU A 65 -11.01 6.01 -5.89
CA LEU A 65 -11.84 5.72 -4.72
C LEU A 65 -13.12 6.57 -4.72
N ARG A 66 -12.99 7.88 -4.89
CA ARG A 66 -14.13 8.82 -4.89
C ARG A 66 -15.12 8.51 -6.02
N SER A 67 -14.62 8.26 -7.23
CA SER A 67 -15.45 7.92 -8.39
C SER A 67 -16.20 6.58 -8.23
N ASN A 68 -15.74 5.70 -7.34
CA ASN A 68 -16.37 4.41 -7.04
C ASN A 68 -17.11 4.41 -5.69
N GLY A 69 -17.43 5.59 -5.13
CA GLY A 69 -18.25 5.70 -3.93
C GLY A 69 -17.55 5.35 -2.61
N VAL A 70 -16.21 5.23 -2.61
CA VAL A 70 -15.42 5.06 -1.38
C VAL A 70 -15.02 6.42 -0.84
N ARG A 71 -15.47 6.75 0.38
CA ARG A 71 -15.17 8.02 1.05
C ARG A 71 -13.85 7.95 1.80
N ILE A 72 -12.96 8.89 1.51
CA ILE A 72 -11.72 9.09 2.25
C ILE A 72 -12.01 10.02 3.43
N ARG A 73 -11.84 9.53 4.66
CA ARG A 73 -12.15 10.24 5.90
C ARG A 73 -11.03 11.17 6.35
N ALA A 74 -9.80 10.69 6.25
CA ALA A 74 -8.61 11.46 6.54
C ALA A 74 -7.48 11.05 5.59
N VAL A 75 -6.57 11.98 5.37
CA VAL A 75 -5.32 11.75 4.65
C VAL A 75 -4.16 12.17 5.56
N ARG A 76 -3.13 11.33 5.67
CA ARG A 76 -1.87 11.66 6.36
C ARG A 76 -0.69 11.17 5.54
N THR A 77 0.45 11.83 5.73
CA THR A 77 1.67 11.54 4.99
C THR A 77 2.86 11.52 5.91
N TRP A 78 3.83 10.67 5.59
CA TRP A 78 5.18 10.73 6.14
C TRP A 78 6.17 10.87 4.97
N SER A 79 7.27 11.59 5.19
CA SER A 79 8.28 11.83 4.16
C SER A 79 9.60 11.11 4.44
N THR A 80 9.98 11.01 5.71
CA THR A 80 11.20 10.29 6.12
C THR A 80 10.97 8.79 6.10
N ILE A 81 11.90 8.05 5.49
CA ILE A 81 11.88 6.58 5.51
C ILE A 81 11.82 6.10 6.95
N TYR A 82 10.80 5.31 7.27
CA TYR A 82 10.62 4.77 8.60
C TYR A 82 11.41 3.47 8.77
N HIS A 83 12.42 3.51 9.63
CA HIS A 83 13.15 2.30 10.03
C HIS A 83 12.56 1.74 11.33
N HIS A 84 11.73 0.69 11.18
CA HIS A 84 11.09 0.03 12.31
C HIS A 84 12.12 -0.46 13.34
N GLY A 85 11.94 -0.04 14.60
CA GLY A 85 12.85 -0.35 15.71
C GLY A 85 14.04 0.60 15.87
N TYR A 86 14.31 1.49 14.90
CA TYR A 86 15.47 2.40 14.92
C TYR A 86 15.09 3.89 14.93
N SER A 87 13.83 4.21 14.66
CA SER A 87 13.30 5.57 14.64
C SER A 87 11.93 5.64 15.32
N PRO A 88 11.51 6.82 15.84
CA PRO A 88 10.16 7.02 16.34
C PRO A 88 9.13 6.67 15.26
N ASN A 89 8.07 5.97 15.64
CA ASN A 89 7.05 5.52 14.71
C ASN A 89 6.17 6.70 14.25
N PRO A 90 6.21 7.12 12.97
CA PRO A 90 5.41 8.25 12.50
C PRO A 90 3.90 7.96 12.57
N PHE A 91 3.52 6.67 12.56
CA PHE A 91 2.12 6.25 12.55
C PHE A 91 1.42 6.40 13.90
N ASP A 92 2.15 6.46 15.02
CA ASP A 92 1.54 6.54 16.36
C ASP A 92 0.63 7.78 16.47
N ARG A 93 1.14 8.95 16.07
CA ARG A 93 0.36 10.20 16.06
C ARG A 93 -0.75 10.17 15.01
N MET A 94 -0.46 9.66 13.81
CA MET A 94 -1.43 9.65 12.72
C MET A 94 -2.65 8.77 13.06
N VAL A 95 -2.41 7.63 13.70
CA VAL A 95 -3.47 6.74 14.19
C VAL A 95 -4.26 7.44 15.30
N GLU A 96 -3.60 8.07 16.28
CA GLU A 96 -4.28 8.81 17.35
C GLU A 96 -5.28 9.83 16.82
N GLU A 97 -4.91 10.55 15.77
CA GLU A 97 -5.75 11.59 15.17
C GLU A 97 -6.92 11.04 14.31
N THR A 98 -6.92 9.75 13.95
CA THR A 98 -7.82 9.22 12.91
C THR A 98 -8.63 7.97 13.29
N TYR A 99 -8.26 7.27 14.36
CA TYR A 99 -8.88 5.99 14.70
C TYR A 99 -10.35 6.08 15.09
N SER A 100 -10.80 7.19 15.67
CA SER A 100 -12.20 7.36 16.10
C SER A 100 -13.18 7.41 14.91
N ASP A 101 -12.72 7.87 13.75
CA ASP A 101 -13.60 8.17 12.61
C ASP A 101 -13.66 7.04 11.57
N THR A 102 -12.68 6.13 11.59
CA THR A 102 -12.53 5.11 10.55
C THR A 102 -11.90 3.82 11.05
N ARG A 103 -12.36 2.70 10.48
CA ARG A 103 -11.91 1.35 10.82
C ARG A 103 -10.97 0.71 9.80
N ILE A 104 -11.05 1.15 8.55
CA ILE A 104 -10.26 0.63 7.44
C ILE A 104 -9.15 1.63 7.11
N TYR A 105 -7.91 1.20 7.29
CA TYR A 105 -6.73 1.97 6.93
C TYR A 105 -6.20 1.48 5.60
N LEU A 106 -5.95 2.42 4.69
CA LEU A 106 -5.28 2.18 3.43
C LEU A 106 -3.89 2.81 3.54
N VAL A 107 -2.83 2.04 3.33
CA VAL A 107 -1.45 2.51 3.39
C VAL A 107 -0.73 2.29 2.06
N LEU A 108 -0.05 3.31 1.57
CA LEU A 108 0.73 3.28 0.34
C LEU A 108 2.18 3.72 0.64
N GLY A 109 3.12 2.79 0.59
CA GLY A 109 4.52 2.98 0.99
C GLY A 109 5.33 1.71 0.70
N HIS A 110 6.54 1.59 1.25
CA HIS A 110 7.22 0.29 1.24
C HIS A 110 6.56 -0.67 2.24
N HIS A 111 6.56 -1.97 1.91
CA HIS A 111 5.98 -2.99 2.79
C HIS A 111 6.58 -3.03 4.20
N ASP A 112 7.87 -2.76 4.35
CA ASP A 112 8.54 -2.74 5.66
C ASP A 112 8.07 -1.57 6.54
N GLU A 113 7.62 -0.47 5.94
CA GLU A 113 7.06 0.67 6.67
C GLU A 113 5.63 0.36 7.16
N HIS A 114 4.88 -0.49 6.46
CA HIS A 114 3.52 -0.89 6.84
C HIS A 114 3.47 -1.57 8.22
N ILE A 115 4.58 -2.21 8.62
CA ILE A 115 4.76 -2.80 9.95
C ILE A 115 4.60 -1.75 11.05
N GLY A 116 5.09 -0.53 10.83
CA GLY A 116 4.93 0.58 11.77
C GLY A 116 3.46 0.91 12.03
N LEU A 117 2.62 0.93 10.98
CA LEU A 117 1.19 1.16 11.11
C LEU A 117 0.51 0.01 11.88
N LEU A 118 0.85 -1.23 11.55
CA LEU A 118 0.30 -2.41 12.23
C LEU A 118 0.64 -2.41 13.72
N VAL A 119 1.88 -2.08 14.06
CA VAL A 119 2.33 -1.95 15.46
C VAL A 119 1.59 -0.81 16.17
N ALA A 120 1.44 0.36 15.53
CA ALA A 120 0.69 1.48 16.11
C ALA A 120 -0.77 1.11 16.43
N LEU A 121 -1.46 0.47 15.49
CA LEU A 121 -2.85 0.02 15.69
C LEU A 121 -2.96 -1.08 16.74
N LYS A 122 -2.01 -2.02 16.77
CA LYS A 122 -1.98 -3.09 17.78
C LYS A 122 -1.73 -2.56 19.19
N ARG A 123 -0.80 -1.60 19.36
CA ARG A 123 -0.52 -0.96 20.66
C ARG A 123 -1.72 -0.20 21.21
N LYS A 124 -2.58 0.32 20.34
CA LYS A 124 -3.87 0.91 20.71
C LYS A 124 -4.99 -0.11 20.90
N GLU A 125 -4.68 -1.41 20.85
CA GLU A 125 -5.64 -2.50 21.00
C GLU A 125 -6.80 -2.45 19.99
N LEU A 126 -6.53 -1.93 18.78
CA LEU A 126 -7.55 -1.81 17.73
C LEU A 126 -7.65 -3.08 16.87
N LEU A 127 -6.54 -3.79 16.68
CA LEU A 127 -6.45 -5.04 15.93
C LEU A 127 -6.81 -6.24 16.82
N THR A 128 -8.08 -6.31 17.23
CA THR A 128 -8.62 -7.36 18.11
C THR A 128 -9.25 -8.49 17.32
N ALA A 129 -9.38 -9.67 17.94
CA ALA A 129 -10.07 -10.82 17.34
C ALA A 129 -11.52 -10.54 16.91
N ALA A 130 -12.14 -9.47 17.40
CA ALA A 130 -13.44 -9.01 16.95
C ALA A 130 -13.42 -8.39 15.52
N GLY A 131 -12.24 -8.20 14.91
CA GLY A 131 -12.09 -7.79 13.50
C GLY A 131 -12.60 -6.38 13.21
N GLN A 132 -12.54 -5.48 14.19
CA GLN A 132 -13.13 -4.15 14.05
C GLN A 132 -12.31 -3.19 13.21
N TYR A 133 -11.00 -3.41 13.11
CA TYR A 133 -10.07 -2.61 12.32
C TYR A 133 -9.31 -3.48 11.35
N PHE A 134 -9.00 -2.92 10.18
CA PHE A 134 -8.30 -3.63 9.12
C PHE A 134 -7.38 -2.69 8.34
N VAL A 135 -6.28 -3.24 7.84
CA VAL A 135 -5.29 -2.51 7.05
C VAL A 135 -5.18 -3.12 5.65
N VAL A 136 -5.28 -2.28 4.63
CA VAL A 136 -4.97 -2.62 3.24
C VAL A 136 -3.67 -1.92 2.88
N GLY A 137 -2.60 -2.69 2.68
CA GLY A 137 -1.31 -2.17 2.23
C GLY A 137 -1.18 -2.23 0.72
N VAL A 138 -0.60 -1.19 0.13
CA VAL A 138 -0.33 -1.08 -1.30
C VAL A 138 1.16 -0.91 -1.46
N ASP A 139 1.82 -1.94 -2.00
CA ASP A 139 3.25 -1.90 -2.33
C ASP A 139 3.39 -1.82 -3.86
N LEU A 140 4.23 -0.91 -4.33
CA LEU A 140 4.53 -0.75 -5.76
C LEU A 140 5.61 -1.73 -6.23
N GLU A 141 6.32 -2.38 -5.29
CA GLU A 141 7.26 -3.44 -5.59
C GLU A 141 6.56 -4.75 -5.94
N GLN A 142 7.13 -5.46 -6.91
CA GLN A 142 6.64 -6.77 -7.33
C GLN A 142 6.78 -7.79 -6.20
N TYR A 143 5.77 -8.66 -6.07
CA TYR A 143 5.82 -9.76 -5.12
C TYR A 143 7.00 -10.70 -5.40
N ASP A 144 7.88 -10.82 -4.41
CA ASP A 144 8.97 -11.80 -4.41
C ASP A 144 8.56 -13.08 -3.67
N ALA A 145 8.28 -14.14 -4.44
CA ALA A 145 7.93 -15.45 -3.91
C ALA A 145 9.14 -16.21 -3.33
N ALA A 146 10.38 -15.84 -3.70
CA ALA A 146 11.59 -16.45 -3.17
C ALA A 146 11.92 -15.94 -1.76
N LEU A 147 11.46 -14.72 -1.43
CA LEU A 147 11.71 -14.10 -0.12
C LEU A 147 10.41 -13.65 0.58
N PRO A 148 9.49 -14.56 0.95
CA PRO A 148 8.24 -14.20 1.60
C PRO A 148 8.43 -13.66 3.03
N LYS A 149 9.57 -13.94 3.66
CA LYS A 149 9.86 -13.49 5.03
C LYS A 149 10.04 -11.97 5.13
N LYS A 150 10.42 -11.28 4.04
CA LYS A 150 10.66 -9.83 4.05
C LYS A 150 9.43 -9.01 4.45
N TYR A 151 8.22 -9.55 4.22
CA TYR A 151 6.96 -8.90 4.59
C TYR A 151 6.60 -9.05 6.08
N LEU A 152 7.41 -9.75 6.86
CA LEU A 152 7.15 -10.04 8.27
C LEU A 152 8.04 -9.24 9.24
N HIS A 153 8.96 -8.41 8.73
CA HIS A 153 9.93 -7.67 9.55
C HIS A 153 10.34 -6.34 8.91
N GLY A 154 10.89 -5.42 9.71
CA GLY A 154 11.38 -4.14 9.20
C GLY A 154 12.61 -4.30 8.29
N LEU A 155 12.95 -3.26 7.53
CA LEU A 155 14.03 -3.29 6.52
C LEU A 155 15.38 -3.79 7.05
N LEU A 156 15.74 -3.40 8.28
CA LEU A 156 17.03 -3.72 8.89
C LEU A 156 16.99 -4.97 9.79
N GLN A 157 15.86 -5.66 9.83
CA GLN A 157 15.66 -6.87 10.62
C GLN A 157 15.72 -8.11 9.72
N THR A 158 16.02 -9.27 10.30
CA THR A 158 16.04 -10.57 9.59
C THR A 158 15.01 -11.54 10.13
N ASP A 159 14.66 -11.40 11.40
CA ASP A 159 13.68 -12.22 12.08
C ASP A 159 12.31 -11.54 12.04
N ALA A 160 11.26 -12.35 11.98
CA ALA A 160 9.90 -11.87 11.97
C ALA A 160 9.61 -11.04 13.23
N ASP A 161 8.95 -9.89 13.04
CA ASP A 161 8.65 -8.97 14.12
C ASP A 161 7.58 -9.56 15.04
N ARG A 162 7.95 -9.86 16.29
CA ARG A 162 7.06 -10.52 17.25
C ARG A 162 5.83 -9.67 17.59
N GLU A 163 5.94 -8.36 17.47
CA GLU A 163 4.85 -7.44 17.73
C GLU A 163 3.93 -7.33 16.52
N ALA A 164 4.47 -7.21 15.31
CA ALA A 164 3.67 -7.03 14.09
C ALA A 164 3.06 -8.32 13.55
N VAL A 165 3.71 -9.48 13.72
CA VAL A 165 3.23 -10.76 13.16
C VAL A 165 1.79 -11.10 13.55
N PRO A 166 1.37 -10.97 14.83
CA PRO A 166 -0.04 -11.17 15.17
C PRO A 166 -0.99 -10.16 14.52
N ALA A 167 -0.53 -8.93 14.28
CA ALA A 167 -1.32 -7.88 13.63
C ALA A 167 -1.56 -8.15 12.15
N LEU A 168 -0.70 -8.93 11.48
CA LEU A 168 -0.85 -9.29 10.07
C LEU A 168 -2.11 -10.09 9.76
N GLN A 169 -2.77 -10.69 10.76
CA GLN A 169 -4.09 -11.31 10.60
C GLN A 169 -5.17 -10.30 10.17
N HIS A 170 -4.93 -9.00 10.41
CA HIS A 170 -5.82 -7.89 10.05
C HIS A 170 -5.27 -7.05 8.89
N TYR A 171 -4.41 -7.66 8.05
CA TYR A 171 -3.72 -7.00 6.95
C TYR A 171 -3.94 -7.74 5.63
N LEU A 172 -4.16 -6.98 4.56
CA LEU A 172 -4.09 -7.48 3.19
C LEU A 172 -3.13 -6.62 2.38
N GLY A 173 -2.13 -7.26 1.78
CA GLY A 173 -1.20 -6.60 0.85
C GLY A 173 -1.68 -6.73 -0.59
N VAL A 174 -1.83 -5.60 -1.28
CA VAL A 174 -2.06 -5.51 -2.72
C VAL A 174 -0.74 -5.16 -3.38
N VAL A 175 -0.20 -6.10 -4.17
CA VAL A 175 1.13 -6.01 -4.77
C VAL A 175 1.08 -6.45 -6.23
N PRO A 176 1.92 -5.88 -7.13
CA PRO A 176 2.06 -6.36 -8.49
C PRO A 176 2.53 -7.82 -8.55
N SER A 177 1.86 -8.62 -9.38
CA SER A 177 2.27 -10.00 -9.66
C SER A 177 3.40 -10.07 -10.69
N ALA A 178 4.07 -11.24 -10.75
CA ALA A 178 5.00 -11.56 -11.82
C ALA A 178 4.30 -11.61 -13.19
N PRO A 179 4.92 -11.12 -14.27
CA PRO A 179 4.38 -11.32 -15.61
C PRO A 179 4.31 -12.82 -15.91
N VAL A 180 3.18 -13.27 -16.42
CA VAL A 180 2.97 -14.66 -16.83
C VAL A 180 3.58 -14.85 -18.22
N LYS A 181 4.31 -15.96 -18.43
CA LYS A 181 4.86 -16.35 -19.75
C LYS A 181 5.81 -15.32 -20.37
N PHE A 182 6.61 -14.61 -19.55
CA PHE A 182 7.59 -13.65 -20.07
C PHE A 182 8.61 -14.30 -21.02
N GLU A 183 9.00 -15.54 -20.75
CA GLU A 183 9.88 -16.32 -21.62
C GLU A 183 9.26 -16.56 -23.01
N GLU A 184 7.95 -16.82 -23.10
CA GLU A 184 7.25 -16.97 -24.39
C GLU A 184 7.20 -15.66 -25.17
N PHE A 185 7.19 -14.50 -24.50
CA PHE A 185 7.22 -13.18 -25.13
C PHE A 185 8.61 -12.80 -25.67
N ALA A 186 9.67 -13.29 -25.03
CA ALA A 186 11.05 -12.96 -25.39
C ALA A 186 11.61 -13.83 -26.53
N VAL A 187 10.92 -14.93 -26.88
CA VAL A 187 11.31 -15.80 -28.00
C VAL A 187 10.70 -15.24 -29.29
N LYS A 188 11.57 -14.87 -30.23
CA LYS A 188 11.24 -14.45 -31.60
C LYS A 188 10.77 -15.61 -32.46
#